data_AF-A0A3M0HK44-F1
#
_entry.id   AF-A0A3M0HK44-F1
#
_cell.length_a   1.000
_cell.length_b   1.000
_cell.length_c   1.000
_cell.angle_alpha   90.00
_cell.angle_beta   90.00
_cell.angle_gamma   90.00
#
_symmetry.space_group_name_H-M   'P 1'
#
loop_
_entity.id
_entity.type
_entity.pdbx_description
1 polymer ?
#
loop_
_entity_poly.entity_id
_entity_poly.type
_entity_poly.pdbx_seq_one_letter_code
_entity_poly.pdbx_strand_id
1 'polypeptide(L)'
;MRIAEDYAAWKALGPGGLPANVVGWAITKILTPLGRDPLTVRDAVADAASPTWELPARPGPRPSVAPYPIPHRQLNGIAPGGPVSVFDVLESHARTDSDRLYLGTSHFEKRGQALYVVAENRRPGVVTRAGGEIAHVHPSDGSLHVVAQHGDAQRIIDAGWGELHPLAGRPPIGLPEPYVLLYSPRDRYDVEQITRILDRVVETALRTG
;
A
#
# COMPACT_ATOMS: atom_id res chain seq x y z
N MET A 1 -3.67 -17.97 -21.68
CA MET A 1 -2.23 -17.87 -21.35
C MET A 1 -1.74 -19.25 -20.95
N ARG A 2 -0.60 -19.70 -21.50
CA ARG A 2 -0.02 -21.01 -21.13
C ARG A 2 0.55 -20.93 -19.72
N ILE A 3 0.57 -22.03 -18.97
CA ILE A 3 1.07 -22.08 -17.57
C ILE A 3 2.49 -21.49 -17.46
N ALA A 4 3.37 -21.80 -18.42
CA ALA A 4 4.73 -21.30 -18.45
C ALA A 4 4.80 -19.77 -18.66
N GLU A 5 3.92 -19.20 -19.48
CA GLU A 5 3.84 -17.76 -19.73
C GLU A 5 3.31 -17.02 -18.49
N ASP A 6 2.29 -17.57 -17.82
CA ASP A 6 1.74 -17.02 -16.57
C ASP A 6 2.79 -17.01 -15.46
N TYR A 7 3.53 -18.11 -15.31
CA TYR A 7 4.62 -18.18 -14.34
C TYR A 7 5.76 -17.21 -14.69
N ALA A 8 6.15 -17.10 -15.96
CA ALA A 8 7.18 -16.16 -16.38
C ALA A 8 6.76 -14.71 -16.14
N ALA A 9 5.51 -14.36 -16.44
CA ALA A 9 4.94 -13.04 -16.18
C ALA A 9 4.92 -12.73 -14.67
N TRP A 10 4.44 -13.67 -13.84
CA TRP A 10 4.45 -13.52 -12.38
C TRP A 10 5.87 -13.37 -11.83
N LYS A 11 6.83 -14.17 -12.31
CA LYS A 11 8.22 -14.12 -11.86
C LYS A 11 8.92 -12.82 -12.28
N ALA A 12 8.54 -12.24 -13.43
CA ALA A 12 9.08 -10.98 -13.93
C ALA A 12 8.70 -9.78 -13.05
N LEU A 13 7.65 -9.88 -12.25
CA LEU A 13 7.29 -8.87 -11.25
C LEU A 13 8.30 -8.74 -10.10
N GLY A 14 9.26 -9.67 -10.04
CA GLY A 14 10.27 -9.72 -9.01
C GLY A 14 9.74 -10.31 -7.71
N PRO A 15 10.54 -10.25 -6.64
CA PRO A 15 10.15 -10.82 -5.36
C PRO A 15 9.11 -9.95 -4.64
N GLY A 16 8.39 -10.57 -3.70
CA GLY A 16 7.52 -9.88 -2.74
C GLY A 16 7.32 -10.73 -1.48
N GLY A 17 6.12 -10.67 -0.90
CA GLY A 17 5.73 -11.43 0.31
C GLY A 17 5.69 -12.96 0.17
N LEU A 18 5.79 -13.51 -1.05
CA LEU A 18 5.88 -14.96 -1.32
C LEU A 18 7.24 -15.34 -1.91
N PRO A 19 7.71 -16.60 -1.72
CA PRO A 19 8.95 -17.07 -2.33
C PRO A 19 8.91 -16.96 -3.86
N ALA A 20 9.91 -16.34 -4.49
CA ALA A 20 9.98 -16.06 -5.94
C ALA A 20 10.31 -17.33 -6.79
N ASN A 21 9.51 -18.38 -6.63
CA ASN A 21 9.64 -19.66 -7.30
C ASN A 21 8.24 -20.26 -7.59
N VAL A 22 8.20 -21.49 -8.11
CA VAL A 22 6.94 -22.15 -8.50
C VAL A 22 5.96 -22.33 -7.33
N VAL A 23 6.46 -22.45 -6.09
CA VAL A 23 5.62 -22.60 -4.89
C VAL A 23 4.89 -21.29 -4.60
N GLY A 24 5.59 -20.15 -4.61
CA GLY A 24 4.95 -18.84 -4.43
C GLY A 24 3.95 -18.52 -5.54
N TRP A 25 4.26 -18.88 -6.78
CA TRP A 25 3.32 -18.77 -7.90
C TRP A 25 2.07 -19.62 -7.67
N ALA A 26 2.20 -20.89 -7.27
CA ALA A 26 1.07 -21.75 -6.99
C ALA A 26 0.18 -21.20 -5.86
N ILE A 27 0.77 -20.70 -4.77
CA ILE A 27 0.04 -20.01 -3.69
C ILE A 27 -0.72 -18.80 -4.23
N THR A 28 -0.09 -18.00 -5.09
CA THR A 28 -0.73 -16.84 -5.74
C THR A 28 -1.97 -17.26 -6.54
N LYS A 29 -1.91 -18.38 -7.28
CA LYS A 29 -3.08 -18.90 -8.02
C LYS A 29 -4.21 -19.33 -7.09
N ILE A 30 -3.89 -19.95 -5.94
CA ILE A 30 -4.88 -20.33 -4.92
C ILE A 30 -5.54 -19.09 -4.30
N LEU A 31 -4.78 -18.01 -4.11
CA LEU A 31 -5.28 -16.77 -3.50
C LEU A 31 -6.07 -15.88 -4.47
N THR A 32 -5.79 -15.95 -5.77
CA THR A 32 -6.40 -15.07 -6.78
C THR A 32 -7.94 -15.04 -6.73
N PRO A 33 -8.68 -16.16 -6.58
CA PRO A 33 -10.14 -16.16 -6.47
C PRO A 33 -10.69 -15.47 -5.21
N LEU A 34 -9.84 -15.21 -4.21
CA LEU A 34 -10.23 -14.47 -3.01
C LEU A 34 -10.13 -12.95 -3.19
N GLY A 35 -9.66 -12.48 -4.34
CA GLY A 35 -9.66 -11.07 -4.73
C GLY A 35 -11.03 -10.42 -4.54
N ARG A 36 -11.04 -9.13 -4.24
CA ARG A 36 -12.26 -8.31 -4.21
C ARG A 36 -12.12 -7.10 -5.11
N ASP A 37 -13.22 -6.37 -5.24
CA ASP A 37 -13.21 -5.07 -5.92
C ASP A 37 -12.13 -4.15 -5.30
N PRO A 38 -11.13 -3.73 -6.09
CA PRO A 38 -10.04 -2.90 -5.60
C PRO A 38 -10.47 -1.43 -5.41
N LEU A 39 -11.70 -1.05 -5.76
CA LEU A 39 -12.17 0.33 -5.67
C LEU A 39 -13.11 0.60 -4.47
N THR A 40 -13.44 -0.43 -3.69
CA THR A 40 -14.41 -0.32 -2.59
C THR A 40 -13.83 -0.77 -1.24
N VAL A 41 -13.71 0.19 -0.33
CA VAL A 41 -13.34 0.01 1.07
C VAL A 41 -14.62 -0.25 1.88
N ARG A 42 -14.61 -1.32 2.68
CA ARG A 42 -15.72 -1.64 3.58
C ARG A 42 -15.69 -0.70 4.77
N ASP A 43 -16.86 -0.38 5.33
CA ASP A 43 -16.99 0.47 6.53
C ASP A 43 -16.39 1.88 6.37
N ALA A 44 -16.18 2.37 5.13
CA ALA A 44 -15.64 3.71 4.86
C ALA A 44 -16.47 4.85 5.48
N VAL A 45 -17.77 4.63 5.70
CA VAL A 45 -18.70 5.58 6.33
C VAL A 45 -18.58 5.59 7.86
N ALA A 46 -18.05 4.53 8.47
CA ALA A 46 -17.92 4.43 9.93
C ALA A 46 -16.87 5.42 10.49
N ASP A 47 -15.93 5.88 9.66
CA ASP A 47 -14.85 6.81 10.03
C ASP A 47 -15.18 8.29 9.73
N ALA A 48 -16.45 8.64 9.51
CA ALA A 48 -16.92 10.00 9.18
C ALA A 48 -16.56 11.10 10.21
N ALA A 49 -15.95 10.74 11.34
CA ALA A 49 -15.36 11.67 12.31
C ALA A 49 -13.98 12.21 11.89
N SER A 50 -13.37 11.66 10.83
CA SER A 50 -12.10 12.17 10.29
C SER A 50 -12.30 13.54 9.66
N PRO A 51 -11.51 14.58 10.04
CA PRO A 51 -11.59 15.88 9.37
C PRO A 51 -11.46 15.67 7.88
N THR A 52 -12.42 16.20 7.12
CA THR A 52 -12.39 16.17 5.66
C THR A 52 -11.14 16.88 5.19
N TRP A 53 -10.14 16.13 4.75
CA TRP A 53 -8.98 16.69 4.09
C TRP A 53 -9.21 16.70 2.58
N GLU A 54 -8.70 17.71 1.88
CA GLU A 54 -8.88 17.82 0.44
C GLU A 54 -7.73 17.11 -0.28
N LEU A 55 -8.07 16.05 -1.01
CA LEU A 55 -7.17 15.34 -1.91
C LEU A 55 -7.66 15.56 -3.35
N PRO A 56 -6.95 16.38 -4.17
CA PRO A 56 -7.31 16.59 -5.56
C PRO A 56 -7.33 15.29 -6.36
N ALA A 57 -8.17 15.22 -7.39
CA ALA A 57 -8.18 14.07 -8.30
C ALA A 57 -6.83 13.96 -9.03
N ARG A 58 -6.28 12.74 -9.08
CA ARG A 58 -5.07 12.44 -9.85
C ARG A 58 -5.35 12.63 -11.33
N PRO A 59 -4.56 13.45 -12.05
CA PRO A 59 -4.76 13.63 -13.49
C PRO A 59 -4.52 12.35 -14.29
N GLY A 60 -5.41 12.08 -15.24
CA GLY A 60 -5.29 10.96 -16.17
C GLY A 60 -5.91 9.64 -15.67
N PRO A 61 -5.81 8.57 -16.47
CA PRO A 61 -6.35 7.26 -16.11
C PRO A 61 -5.56 6.59 -14.98
N ARG A 62 -6.18 5.64 -14.30
CA ARG A 62 -5.47 4.75 -13.36
C ARG A 62 -4.46 3.89 -14.14
N PRO A 63 -3.28 3.63 -13.58
CA PRO A 63 -2.36 2.68 -14.16
C PRO A 63 -2.94 1.26 -14.05
N SER A 64 -2.46 0.37 -14.91
CA SER A 64 -2.76 -1.05 -14.79
C SER A 64 -1.88 -1.67 -13.71
N VAL A 65 -2.47 -2.63 -13.00
CA VAL A 65 -1.82 -3.41 -11.96
C VAL A 65 -1.84 -4.88 -12.36
N ALA A 66 -0.81 -5.62 -11.96
CA ALA A 66 -0.67 -7.02 -12.30
C ALA A 66 -1.86 -7.83 -11.75
N PRO A 67 -2.35 -8.86 -12.49
CA PRO A 67 -3.52 -9.65 -12.09
C PRO A 67 -3.23 -10.63 -10.94
N TYR A 68 -2.12 -10.44 -10.23
CA TYR A 68 -1.65 -11.31 -9.16
C TYR A 68 -1.76 -10.55 -7.83
N PRO A 69 -2.41 -11.12 -6.80
CA PRO A 69 -2.50 -10.44 -5.51
C PRO A 69 -1.15 -10.31 -4.82
N ILE A 70 -0.20 -11.23 -5.05
CA ILE A 70 1.15 -11.16 -4.47
C ILE A 70 2.16 -11.64 -5.53
N PRO A 71 3.20 -10.87 -5.86
CA PRO A 71 3.39 -9.48 -5.47
C PRO A 71 2.34 -8.56 -6.14
N HIS A 72 1.81 -7.57 -5.41
CA HIS A 72 0.90 -6.56 -5.95
C HIS A 72 1.75 -5.44 -6.57
N ARG A 73 1.77 -5.34 -7.90
CA ARG A 73 2.71 -4.48 -8.65
C ARG A 73 2.03 -3.67 -9.74
N GLN A 74 2.46 -2.41 -9.87
CA GLN A 74 2.03 -1.53 -10.95
C GLN A 74 2.78 -1.87 -12.25
N LEU A 75 2.07 -1.90 -13.38
CA LEU A 75 2.65 -2.31 -14.67
C LEU A 75 2.99 -1.13 -15.60
N ASN A 76 2.26 -0.02 -15.51
CA ASN A 76 2.45 1.14 -16.37
C ASN A 76 2.30 2.45 -15.59
N GLY A 77 2.38 3.61 -16.25
CA GLY A 77 2.29 4.91 -15.57
C GLY A 77 3.47 5.20 -14.63
N ILE A 78 4.62 4.57 -14.90
CA ILE A 78 5.91 4.86 -14.27
C ILE A 78 6.50 6.13 -14.92
N ALA A 79 7.21 6.95 -14.14
CA ALA A 79 7.85 8.14 -14.68
C ALA A 79 8.83 7.80 -15.83
N PRO A 80 9.03 8.68 -16.82
CA PRO A 80 9.91 8.40 -17.97
C PRO A 80 11.37 8.09 -17.58
N GLY A 81 11.84 8.62 -16.45
CA GLY A 81 13.17 8.35 -15.89
C GLY A 81 13.28 7.07 -15.07
N GLY A 82 12.20 6.28 -14.98
CA GLY A 82 12.09 5.11 -14.11
C GLY A 82 11.34 5.41 -12.80
N PRO A 83 11.25 4.42 -11.90
CA PRO A 83 10.57 4.56 -10.61
C PRO A 83 11.09 5.74 -9.77
N VAL A 84 10.17 6.57 -9.28
CA VAL A 84 10.48 7.64 -8.32
C VAL A 84 10.12 7.14 -6.92
N SER A 85 11.13 7.04 -6.05
CA SER A 85 10.91 6.64 -4.66
C SER A 85 10.51 7.83 -3.80
N VAL A 86 9.54 7.62 -2.91
CA VAL A 86 9.16 8.57 -1.82
C VAL A 86 9.69 8.11 -0.46
N PHE A 87 10.67 7.21 -0.44
CA PHE A 87 11.21 6.64 0.79
C PHE A 87 11.76 7.70 1.76
N ASP A 88 12.37 8.76 1.24
CA ASP A 88 12.90 9.88 2.05
C ASP A 88 11.80 10.55 2.90
N VAL A 89 10.54 10.51 2.46
CA VAL A 89 9.40 10.99 3.26
C VAL A 89 9.20 10.12 4.50
N LEU A 90 9.29 8.79 4.35
CA LEU A 90 9.18 7.86 5.47
C LEU A 90 10.36 8.00 6.44
N GLU A 91 11.57 8.18 5.89
CA GLU A 91 12.77 8.43 6.70
C GLU A 91 12.66 9.75 7.48
N SER A 92 12.17 10.81 6.85
CA SER A 92 11.94 12.09 7.50
C SER A 92 10.95 11.98 8.66
N HIS A 93 9.86 11.24 8.50
CA HIS A 93 8.89 10.97 9.58
C HIS A 93 9.52 10.21 10.75
N ALA A 94 10.22 9.10 10.47
CA ALA A 94 10.91 8.32 11.50
C ALA A 94 11.97 9.12 12.25
N ARG A 95 12.69 10.02 11.55
CA ARG A 95 13.71 10.89 12.15
C ARG A 95 13.10 12.02 12.98
N THR A 96 11.97 12.57 12.56
CA THR A 96 11.34 13.74 13.20
C THR A 96 10.56 13.36 14.46
N ASP A 97 10.01 12.15 14.50
CA ASP A 97 9.19 11.64 15.62
C ASP A 97 9.66 10.24 16.07
N SER A 98 10.96 10.13 16.38
CA SER A 98 11.62 8.87 16.71
C SER A 98 11.10 8.18 17.98
N ASP A 99 10.36 8.90 18.82
CA ASP A 99 9.73 8.33 20.02
C ASP A 99 8.49 7.49 19.66
N ARG A 100 7.85 7.78 18.53
CA ARG A 100 6.60 7.15 18.11
C ARG A 100 6.69 6.42 16.79
N LEU A 101 7.71 6.71 15.97
CA LEU A 101 7.90 6.13 14.66
C LEU A 101 9.30 5.54 14.50
N TYR A 102 9.41 4.44 13.75
CA TYR A 102 10.71 3.87 13.39
C TYR A 102 10.66 3.20 12.02
N LEU A 103 11.84 3.02 11.41
CA LEU A 103 12.00 2.22 10.20
C LEU A 103 12.40 0.79 10.55
N GLY A 104 11.77 -0.18 9.90
CA GLY A 104 12.10 -1.60 10.04
C GLY A 104 11.87 -2.37 8.74
N THR A 105 12.27 -3.64 8.69
CA THR A 105 11.95 -4.48 7.53
C THR A 105 10.43 -4.64 7.39
N SER A 106 9.86 -4.51 6.20
CA SER A 106 8.41 -4.70 6.00
C SER A 106 7.98 -6.11 6.42
N HIS A 107 6.94 -6.18 7.25
CA HIS A 107 6.27 -7.40 7.64
C HIS A 107 5.51 -8.00 6.45
N PHE A 108 4.89 -7.17 5.61
CA PHE A 108 4.11 -7.66 4.46
C PHE A 108 5.00 -8.15 3.32
N GLU A 109 6.05 -7.42 2.98
CA GLU A 109 6.94 -7.79 1.86
C GLU A 109 8.09 -8.72 2.28
N LYS A 110 8.34 -8.87 3.59
CA LYS A 110 9.49 -9.61 4.16
C LYS A 110 10.86 -9.06 3.71
N ARG A 111 10.87 -7.87 3.12
CA ARG A 111 12.02 -7.17 2.53
C ARG A 111 11.71 -5.68 2.42
N GLY A 112 12.74 -4.87 2.16
CA GLY A 112 12.59 -3.42 2.08
C GLY A 112 12.30 -2.79 3.43
N GLN A 113 12.40 -1.46 3.50
CA GLN A 113 12.10 -0.71 4.72
C GLN A 113 10.66 -0.20 4.71
N ALA A 114 10.04 -0.28 5.87
CA ALA A 114 8.70 0.20 6.15
C ALA A 114 8.72 1.11 7.38
N LEU A 115 7.78 2.04 7.42
CA LEU A 115 7.53 2.90 8.56
C LEU A 115 6.56 2.21 9.51
N TYR A 116 6.89 2.24 10.80
CA TYR A 116 6.13 1.62 11.87
C TYR A 116 5.79 2.61 12.98
N VAL A 117 4.66 2.37 13.66
CA VAL A 117 4.31 3.04 14.92
C VAL A 117 4.85 2.21 16.11
N VAL A 118 5.55 2.83 17.06
CA VAL A 118 6.17 2.15 18.22
C VAL A 118 5.13 1.60 19.21
N ALA A 119 4.20 2.44 19.69
CA ALA A 119 3.39 2.12 20.86
C ALA A 119 2.12 1.30 20.55
N GLU A 120 2.16 -0.02 20.77
CA GLU A 120 1.05 -0.95 20.49
C GLU A 120 -0.29 -0.56 21.15
N ASN A 121 -0.25 -0.09 22.39
CA ASN A 121 -1.44 0.27 23.18
C ASN A 121 -2.12 1.58 22.75
N ARG A 122 -1.55 2.32 21.80
CA ARG A 122 -2.06 3.62 21.34
C ARG A 122 -2.40 3.64 19.85
N ARG A 123 -2.24 2.51 19.15
CA ARG A 123 -2.51 2.37 17.72
C ARG A 123 -4.01 2.25 17.45
N PRO A 124 -4.54 2.92 16.41
CA PRO A 124 -5.84 2.58 15.85
C PRO A 124 -5.92 1.10 15.47
N GLY A 125 -7.12 0.51 15.55
CA GLY A 125 -7.30 -0.94 15.32
C GLY A 125 -6.76 -1.45 13.99
N VAL A 126 -6.82 -0.63 12.92
CA VAL A 126 -6.27 -0.96 11.60
C VAL A 126 -4.74 -1.09 11.61
N VAL A 127 -4.05 -0.22 12.36
CA VAL A 127 -2.59 -0.22 12.51
C VAL A 127 -2.13 -1.35 13.44
N THR A 128 -2.90 -1.64 14.49
CA THR A 128 -2.68 -2.82 15.34
C THR A 128 -2.76 -4.11 14.54
N ARG A 129 -3.76 -4.25 13.67
CA ARG A 129 -3.89 -5.41 12.77
C ARG A 129 -2.71 -5.52 11.78
N ALA A 130 -2.08 -4.40 11.43
CA ALA A 130 -0.88 -4.38 10.60
C ALA A 130 0.43 -4.66 11.36
N GLY A 131 0.37 -5.00 12.66
CA GLY A 131 1.57 -5.16 13.49
C GLY A 131 2.33 -3.85 13.70
N GLY A 132 1.71 -2.69 13.42
CA GLY A 132 2.33 -1.37 13.50
C GLY A 132 2.86 -0.83 12.19
N GLU A 133 2.94 -1.64 11.13
CA GLU A 133 3.38 -1.19 9.81
C GLU A 133 2.33 -0.26 9.19
N ILE A 134 2.73 0.95 8.78
CA ILE A 134 1.81 1.93 8.19
C ILE A 134 2.14 2.28 6.75
N ALA A 135 3.39 2.13 6.30
CA ALA A 135 3.75 2.38 4.91
C ALA A 135 5.04 1.66 4.51
N HIS A 136 5.14 1.20 3.26
CA HIS A 136 6.40 0.76 2.66
C HIS A 136 6.43 1.02 1.17
N VAL A 137 7.62 1.27 0.60
CA VAL A 137 7.82 1.57 -0.82
C VAL A 137 8.29 0.33 -1.57
N HIS A 138 7.81 0.14 -2.81
CA HIS A 138 8.29 -0.87 -3.75
C HIS A 138 9.42 -0.32 -4.60
N PRO A 139 10.69 -0.75 -4.41
CA PRO A 139 11.81 -0.20 -5.18
C PRO A 139 11.73 -0.50 -6.68
N SER A 140 10.99 -1.56 -7.06
CA SER A 140 10.88 -2.04 -8.44
C SER A 140 10.06 -1.14 -9.35
N ASP A 141 9.00 -0.53 -8.84
CA ASP A 141 8.07 0.30 -9.63
C ASP A 141 7.78 1.66 -8.99
N GLY A 142 8.19 1.91 -7.75
CA GLY A 142 8.00 3.18 -7.04
C GLY A 142 6.59 3.37 -6.48
N SER A 143 5.70 2.38 -6.67
CA SER A 143 4.45 2.31 -5.93
C SER A 143 4.73 1.99 -4.46
N LEU A 144 3.71 2.11 -3.61
CA LEU A 144 3.87 1.91 -2.18
C LEU A 144 2.58 1.39 -1.57
N HIS A 145 2.70 0.63 -0.48
CA HIS A 145 1.55 0.28 0.32
C HIS A 145 1.42 1.19 1.53
N VAL A 146 0.17 1.49 1.91
CA VAL A 146 -0.17 2.20 3.14
C VAL A 146 -1.33 1.51 3.87
N VAL A 147 -1.34 1.62 5.20
CA VAL A 147 -2.47 1.25 6.06
C VAL A 147 -3.13 2.55 6.53
N ALA A 148 -4.17 2.98 5.83
CA ALA A 148 -4.89 4.22 6.14
C ALA A 148 -6.09 3.95 7.08
N GLN A 149 -6.81 5.00 7.50
CA GLN A 149 -8.18 4.84 8.04
C GLN A 149 -9.14 4.50 6.89
N HIS A 150 -10.32 3.92 7.18
CA HIS A 150 -11.24 3.45 6.14
C HIS A 150 -11.74 4.60 5.26
N GLY A 151 -12.12 5.72 5.88
CA GLY A 151 -12.57 6.92 5.16
C GLY A 151 -11.46 7.55 4.29
N ASP A 152 -10.23 7.58 4.81
CA ASP A 152 -9.07 8.10 4.06
C ASP A 152 -8.71 7.17 2.90
N ALA A 153 -8.75 5.85 3.10
CA ALA A 153 -8.51 4.86 2.06
C ALA A 153 -9.50 5.01 0.89
N GLN A 154 -10.80 5.12 1.18
CA GLN A 154 -11.81 5.32 0.13
C GLN A 154 -11.55 6.64 -0.61
N ARG A 155 -11.19 7.70 0.11
CA ARG A 155 -10.92 9.01 -0.50
C ARG A 155 -9.69 8.99 -1.42
N ILE A 156 -8.62 8.29 -1.04
CA ILE A 156 -7.44 8.07 -1.88
C ILE A 156 -7.84 7.35 -3.17
N ILE A 157 -8.65 6.29 -3.04
CA ILE A 157 -9.11 5.48 -4.15
C ILE A 157 -10.03 6.28 -5.08
N ASP A 158 -10.99 7.03 -4.54
CA ASP A 158 -11.92 7.87 -5.31
C ASP A 158 -11.16 8.95 -6.09
N ALA A 159 -10.21 9.61 -5.42
CA ALA A 159 -9.34 10.61 -6.04
C ALA A 159 -8.34 10.00 -7.05
N GLY A 160 -8.20 8.68 -7.11
CA GLY A 160 -7.40 7.99 -8.13
C GLY A 160 -5.92 7.90 -7.87
N TRP A 161 -5.52 8.05 -6.61
CA TRP A 161 -4.14 7.92 -6.18
C TRP A 161 -3.73 6.48 -5.88
N GLY A 162 -4.68 5.56 -5.75
CA GLY A 162 -4.39 4.17 -5.49
C GLY A 162 -5.58 3.25 -5.68
N GLU A 163 -5.36 1.99 -5.31
CA GLU A 163 -6.37 0.94 -5.29
C GLU A 163 -6.16 0.03 -4.08
N LEU A 164 -7.22 -0.59 -3.61
CA LEU A 164 -7.19 -1.50 -2.48
C LEU A 164 -6.46 -2.80 -2.85
N HIS A 165 -5.65 -3.32 -1.92
CA HIS A 165 -5.03 -4.62 -2.12
C HIS A 165 -6.11 -5.70 -2.27
N PRO A 166 -6.04 -6.60 -3.29
CA PRO A 166 -7.13 -7.54 -3.59
C PRO A 166 -7.52 -8.47 -2.43
N LEU A 167 -6.58 -8.74 -1.52
CA LEU A 167 -6.78 -9.59 -0.34
C LEU A 167 -7.03 -8.80 0.96
N ALA A 168 -7.12 -7.47 0.91
CA ALA A 168 -7.33 -6.62 2.08
C ALA A 168 -8.60 -7.03 2.85
N GLY A 169 -8.54 -7.06 4.18
CA GLY A 169 -9.67 -7.38 5.04
C GLY A 169 -10.15 -8.84 4.99
N ARG A 170 -9.47 -9.74 4.26
CA ARG A 170 -9.82 -11.16 4.22
C ARG A 170 -9.35 -11.84 5.51
N PRO A 171 -10.26 -12.39 6.35
CA PRO A 171 -9.89 -13.02 7.62
C PRO A 171 -8.77 -14.07 7.56
N PRO A 172 -8.74 -15.00 6.57
CA PRO A 172 -7.68 -16.01 6.53
C PRO A 172 -6.30 -15.46 6.12
N ILE A 173 -6.22 -14.24 5.58
CA ILE A 173 -4.97 -13.63 5.12
C ILE A 173 -4.41 -12.67 6.18
N GLY A 174 -5.28 -12.05 6.98
CA GLY A 174 -4.87 -11.15 8.07
C GLY A 174 -4.44 -9.74 7.62
N LEU A 175 -4.60 -9.38 6.35
CA LEU A 175 -4.36 -8.01 5.89
C LEU A 175 -5.40 -7.05 6.48
N PRO A 176 -5.00 -5.84 6.92
CA PRO A 176 -5.92 -4.76 7.26
C PRO A 176 -6.92 -4.52 6.12
N GLU A 177 -8.12 -4.06 6.47
CA GLU A 177 -9.14 -3.71 5.48
C GLU A 177 -8.70 -2.52 4.61
N PRO A 178 -8.22 -1.38 5.17
CA PRO A 178 -7.79 -0.21 4.39
C PRO A 178 -6.32 -0.30 3.95
N TYR A 179 -5.91 -1.46 3.44
CA TYR A 179 -4.56 -1.69 2.94
C TYR A 179 -4.48 -1.35 1.44
N VAL A 180 -3.94 -0.17 1.13
CA VAL A 180 -4.02 0.46 -0.20
C VAL A 180 -2.66 0.39 -0.88
N LEU A 181 -2.65 0.09 -2.19
CA LEU A 181 -1.54 0.35 -3.10
C LEU A 181 -1.68 1.77 -3.63
N LEU A 182 -0.78 2.66 -3.25
CA LEU A 182 -0.63 3.97 -3.89
C LEU A 182 0.20 3.82 -5.15
N TYR A 183 -0.26 4.46 -6.22
CA TYR A 183 0.39 4.40 -7.50
C TYR A 183 1.72 5.17 -7.51
N SER A 184 2.66 4.70 -8.33
CA SER A 184 3.98 5.30 -8.49
C SER A 184 3.90 6.76 -8.92
N PRO A 185 4.70 7.68 -8.33
CA PRO A 185 4.75 9.06 -8.75
C PRO A 185 5.31 9.20 -10.18
N ARG A 186 4.67 10.04 -10.98
CA ARG A 186 5.10 10.34 -12.36
C ARG A 186 5.94 11.61 -12.47
N ASP A 187 5.71 12.54 -11.56
CA ASP A 187 6.31 13.88 -11.57
C ASP A 187 6.29 14.48 -10.16
N ARG A 188 6.77 15.73 -10.05
CA ARG A 188 6.79 16.49 -8.79
C ARG A 188 5.42 16.70 -8.16
N TYR A 189 4.36 16.79 -8.96
CA TYR A 189 3.01 17.00 -8.45
C TYR A 189 2.50 15.72 -7.81
N ASP A 190 2.71 14.57 -8.45
CA ASP A 190 2.41 13.27 -7.85
C ASP A 190 3.19 13.07 -6.54
N VAL A 191 4.48 13.43 -6.49
CA VAL A 191 5.29 13.36 -5.25
C VAL A 191 4.70 14.21 -4.14
N GLU A 192 4.29 15.45 -4.44
CA GLU A 192 3.65 16.34 -3.47
C GLU A 192 2.35 15.75 -2.90
N GLN A 193 1.47 15.23 -3.77
CA GLN A 193 0.20 14.67 -3.30
C GLN A 193 0.39 13.35 -2.54
N ILE A 194 1.34 12.50 -2.96
CA ILE A 194 1.70 11.28 -2.22
C ILE A 194 2.29 11.63 -0.86
N THR A 195 3.11 12.68 -0.76
CA THR A 195 3.61 13.19 0.52
C THR A 195 2.45 13.61 1.43
N ARG A 196 1.46 14.35 0.91
CA ARG A 196 0.25 14.72 1.67
C ARG A 196 -0.56 13.50 2.14
N ILE A 197 -0.66 12.46 1.31
CA ILE A 197 -1.29 11.19 1.69
C ILE A 197 -0.52 10.53 2.85
N LEU A 198 0.81 10.47 2.74
CA LEU A 198 1.67 9.88 3.77
C LEU A 198 1.59 10.64 5.09
N ASP A 199 1.61 11.97 5.05
CA ASP A 199 1.45 12.82 6.23
C ASP A 199 0.12 12.53 6.93
N ARG A 200 -0.96 12.36 6.15
CA ARG A 200 -2.27 12.00 6.69
C ARG A 200 -2.31 10.60 7.31
N VAL A 201 -1.69 9.62 6.66
CA VAL A 201 -1.57 8.25 7.18
C VAL A 201 -0.81 8.25 8.51
N VAL A 202 0.31 8.98 8.59
CA VAL A 202 1.08 9.12 9.84
C VAL A 202 0.26 9.82 10.92
N GLU A 203 -0.37 10.95 10.60
CA GLU A 203 -1.20 11.71 11.54
C GLU A 203 -2.28 10.82 12.16
N THR A 204 -3.04 10.10 11.34
CA THR A 204 -4.15 9.27 11.81
C THR A 204 -3.67 8.00 12.50
N ALA A 205 -2.54 7.42 12.10
CA ALA A 205 -1.93 6.28 12.78
C ALA A 205 -1.44 6.59 14.20
N LEU A 206 -1.12 7.87 14.47
CA LEU A 206 -0.67 8.35 15.77
C LEU A 206 -1.80 8.88 16.67
N ARG A 207 -3.01 9.07 16.13
CA ARG A 207 -4.18 9.41 16.94
C ARG A 207 -4.59 8.18 17.75
N THR A 208 -4.63 8.30 19.07
CA THR A 208 -5.21 7.28 19.94
C THR A 208 -6.70 7.12 19.62
N GLY A 209 -7.11 5.87 19.41
CA GLY A 209 -8.53 5.49 19.46
C GLY A 209 -9.12 5.63 20.85
#